data_AF-A0A1V6DK43-F1
#
_entry.id   AF-A0A1V6DK43-F1
#
_cell.length_a   1.000
_cell.length_b   1.000
_cell.length_c   1.000
_cell.angle_alpha   90.00
_cell.angle_beta   90.00
_cell.angle_gamma   90.00
#
_symmetry.space_group_name_H-M   'P 1'
#
loop_
_entity.id
_entity.type
_entity.pdbx_description
1 polymer ?
#
loop_
_entity_poly.entity_id
_entity_poly.type
_entity_poly.pdbx_seq_one_letter_code
_entity_poly.pdbx_strand_id
1 'polypeptide(L)'
;MDYVVATFLLTNIGIALLMPAMLPHVLGHPTPEALAHVAGSVALIVFTPMLAGWLVRTVHPRATEWPGKLRNVSFGAWVLALFLITANASSFLRAQADLPLGTLGLIAGLSLLVCAANFSLGYLIGRPDFSREASQALGQKNTTFTIYLALTYANPLVALGPTCYVLWHNLWNSWQLQRASRQPPR
;
A
#
# COMPACT_ATOMS: atom_id res chain seq x y z
N MET A 1 4.30 -20.12 -1.18
CA MET A 1 3.97 -19.11 -2.23
C MET A 1 2.46 -18.88 -2.29
N ASP A 2 1.64 -19.92 -2.41
CA ASP A 2 0.19 -19.78 -2.65
C ASP A 2 -0.59 -19.05 -1.53
N TYR A 3 -0.22 -19.27 -0.26
CA TYR A 3 -0.87 -18.60 0.88
C TYR A 3 -0.72 -17.07 0.86
N VAL A 4 0.48 -16.57 0.55
CA VAL A 4 0.76 -15.13 0.50
C VAL A 4 0.06 -14.49 -0.70
N VAL A 5 0.08 -15.17 -1.85
CA VAL A 5 -0.60 -14.69 -3.06
C VAL A 5 -2.11 -14.62 -2.84
N ALA A 6 -2.73 -15.66 -2.26
CA ALA A 6 -4.15 -15.67 -1.94
C ALA A 6 -4.51 -14.56 -0.95
N THR A 7 -3.76 -14.44 0.16
CA THR A 7 -4.01 -13.41 1.18
C THR A 7 -3.83 -12.00 0.61
N PHE A 8 -2.79 -11.78 -0.21
CA PHE A 8 -2.54 -10.51 -0.86
C PHE A 8 -3.67 -10.14 -1.85
N LEU A 9 -4.11 -11.09 -2.68
CA LEU A 9 -5.21 -10.85 -3.61
C LEU A 9 -6.52 -10.58 -2.87
N LEU A 10 -6.85 -11.39 -1.87
CA LEU A 10 -8.06 -11.22 -1.06
C LEU A 10 -8.06 -9.87 -0.34
N THR A 11 -6.94 -9.44 0.24
CA THR A 11 -6.85 -8.16 0.94
C THR A 11 -6.90 -6.98 -0.03
N ASN A 12 -6.20 -7.03 -1.17
CA ASN A 12 -6.23 -5.93 -2.14
C ASN A 12 -7.59 -5.81 -2.84
N ILE A 13 -8.20 -6.93 -3.27
CA ILE A 13 -9.53 -6.93 -3.87
C ILE A 13 -10.58 -6.56 -2.82
N GLY A 14 -10.49 -7.12 -1.62
CA GLY A 14 -11.40 -6.79 -0.52
C GLY A 14 -11.37 -5.30 -0.17
N ILE A 15 -10.18 -4.71 -0.02
CA ILE A 15 -10.02 -3.26 0.22
C ILE A 15 -10.52 -2.46 -0.98
N ALA A 16 -10.22 -2.87 -2.22
CA ALA A 16 -10.72 -2.20 -3.41
C ALA A 16 -12.27 -2.17 -3.44
N LEU A 17 -12.93 -3.25 -3.04
CA LEU A 17 -14.40 -3.31 -2.99
C LEU A 17 -15.00 -2.54 -1.80
N LEU A 18 -14.31 -2.52 -0.66
CA LEU A 18 -14.80 -1.86 0.56
C LEU A 18 -14.55 -0.34 0.56
N MET A 19 -13.45 0.13 -0.05
CA MET A 19 -13.05 1.54 -0.04
C MET A 19 -14.11 2.49 -0.61
N PRO A 20 -14.78 2.20 -1.74
CA PRO A 20 -15.88 3.01 -2.24
C PRO A 20 -16.98 3.23 -1.21
N ALA A 21 -17.36 2.18 -0.48
CA ALA A 21 -18.37 2.28 0.56
C ALA A 21 -17.85 3.04 1.78
N MET A 22 -16.64 2.73 2.26
CA MET A 22 -16.13 3.28 3.51
C MET A 22 -15.69 4.75 3.41
N LEU A 23 -15.04 5.14 2.31
CA LEU A 23 -14.39 6.45 2.21
C LEU A 23 -15.38 7.63 2.30
N PRO A 24 -16.52 7.65 1.59
CA PRO A 24 -17.53 8.70 1.75
C PRO A 24 -18.11 8.79 3.16
N HIS A 25 -18.24 7.65 3.86
CA HIS A 25 -18.71 7.62 5.25
C HIS A 25 -17.68 8.24 6.20
N VAL A 26 -16.40 7.90 6.04
CA VAL A 26 -15.30 8.46 6.84
C VAL A 26 -15.14 9.96 6.59
N LEU A 27 -15.41 10.42 5.37
CA LEU A 27 -15.36 11.83 4.99
C LEU A 27 -16.62 12.62 5.38
N GLY A 28 -17.64 11.97 5.95
CA GLY A 28 -18.86 12.64 6.43
C GLY A 28 -19.87 13.02 5.34
N HIS A 29 -19.66 12.58 4.10
CA HIS A 29 -20.52 12.91 2.95
C HIS A 29 -20.85 11.65 2.12
N PRO A 30 -21.62 10.69 2.67
CA PRO A 30 -21.99 9.46 1.98
C PRO A 30 -23.10 9.71 0.94
N THR A 31 -22.76 10.42 -0.15
CA THR A 31 -23.69 10.59 -1.27
C THR A 31 -23.48 9.49 -2.32
N PRO A 32 -24.52 9.07 -3.06
CA PRO A 32 -24.40 8.12 -4.17
C PRO A 32 -23.36 8.57 -5.21
N GLU A 33 -23.25 9.88 -5.45
CA GLU A 33 -22.29 10.46 -6.38
C GLU A 33 -20.85 10.30 -5.88
N ALA A 34 -20.61 10.58 -4.59
CA ALA A 34 -19.28 10.39 -3.98
C ALA A 34 -18.88 8.91 -4.01
N LEU A 35 -19.81 8.00 -3.72
CA LEU A 35 -19.60 6.56 -3.84
C LEU A 35 -19.24 6.15 -5.27
N ALA A 36 -19.98 6.65 -6.28
CA ALA A 36 -19.73 6.36 -7.69
C ALA A 36 -18.37 6.89 -8.15
N HIS A 37 -17.97 8.08 -7.72
CA HIS A 37 -16.66 8.63 -8.02
C HIS A 37 -15.52 7.78 -7.45
N VAL A 38 -15.60 7.42 -6.16
CA VAL A 38 -14.56 6.57 -5.55
C VAL A 38 -14.53 5.20 -6.24
N ALA A 39 -15.69 4.59 -6.50
CA ALA A 39 -15.79 3.34 -7.24
C ALA A 39 -15.16 3.42 -8.63
N GLY A 40 -15.39 4.52 -9.37
CA GLY A 40 -14.77 4.77 -10.67
C GLY A 40 -13.24 4.83 -10.59
N SER A 41 -12.69 5.52 -9.59
CA SER A 41 -11.24 5.56 -9.36
C SER A 41 -10.66 4.18 -9.04
N VAL A 42 -11.35 3.38 -8.22
CA VAL A 42 -10.94 2.01 -7.92
C VAL A 42 -10.99 1.13 -9.19
N ALA A 43 -12.08 1.22 -9.95
CA ALA A 43 -12.25 0.51 -11.22
C ALA A 43 -11.11 0.84 -12.19
N LEU A 44 -10.75 2.12 -12.31
CA LEU A 44 -9.68 2.57 -13.19
C LEU A 44 -8.29 2.12 -12.72
N ILE A 45 -7.97 2.28 -11.43
CA ILE A 45 -6.61 2.11 -10.93
C ILE A 45 -6.28 0.65 -10.58
N VAL A 46 -7.27 -0.12 -10.15
CA VAL A 46 -7.08 -1.51 -9.71
C VAL A 46 -7.59 -2.48 -10.76
N PHE A 47 -8.87 -2.40 -11.11
CA PHE A 47 -9.51 -3.43 -11.93
C PHE A 47 -9.11 -3.34 -13.41
N THR A 48 -8.92 -2.14 -13.95
CA THR A 48 -8.51 -1.95 -15.35
C THR A 48 -7.15 -2.58 -15.66
N PRO A 49 -6.04 -2.31 -14.92
CA PRO A 49 -4.77 -2.97 -15.19
C PRO A 49 -4.81 -4.48 -14.93
N MET A 50 -5.62 -4.94 -13.97
CA MET A 50 -5.84 -6.37 -13.76
C MET A 50 -6.52 -7.03 -14.96
N LEU A 51 -7.59 -6.42 -15.49
CA LEU A 51 -8.31 -6.90 -16.65
C LEU A 51 -7.42 -6.88 -17.90
N ALA A 52 -6.68 -5.79 -18.11
CA ALA A 52 -5.71 -5.69 -19.21
C ALA A 52 -4.64 -6.78 -19.10
N GLY A 53 -4.07 -7.00 -17.91
CA GLY A 53 -3.10 -8.06 -17.69
C GLY A 53 -3.67 -9.47 -17.95
N TRP A 54 -4.92 -9.71 -17.57
CA TRP A 54 -5.62 -10.96 -17.88
C TRP A 54 -5.85 -11.12 -19.38
N LEU A 55 -6.39 -10.11 -20.08
CA LEU A 55 -6.61 -10.12 -21.53
C LEU A 55 -5.31 -10.32 -22.32
N VAL A 56 -4.23 -9.67 -21.92
CA VAL A 56 -2.92 -9.85 -22.57
C VAL A 56 -2.44 -11.29 -22.45
N ARG A 57 -2.68 -11.95 -21.30
CA ARG A 57 -2.29 -13.35 -21.09
C ARG A 57 -3.18 -14.34 -21.84
N THR A 58 -4.46 -14.01 -22.08
CA THR A 58 -5.34 -14.86 -22.89
C THR A 58 -4.99 -14.79 -24.38
N VAL A 59 -4.65 -13.60 -24.90
CA VAL A 59 -4.25 -13.43 -26.30
C VAL A 59 -2.80 -13.83 -26.54
N HIS A 60 -1.90 -13.59 -25.59
CA HIS A 60 -0.48 -13.90 -25.68
C HIS A 60 0.01 -14.71 -24.47
N PRO A 61 -0.05 -16.06 -24.51
CA PRO A 61 0.28 -16.91 -23.38
C PRO A 61 1.69 -16.73 -22.81
N ARG A 62 2.67 -16.34 -23.65
CA ARG A 62 4.06 -16.05 -23.23
C ARG A 62 4.16 -14.81 -22.31
N ALA A 63 3.12 -13.98 -22.25
CA ALA A 63 3.06 -12.86 -21.31
C ALA A 63 3.01 -13.31 -19.84
N THR A 64 2.72 -14.58 -19.56
CA THR A 64 2.81 -15.15 -18.21
C THR A 64 4.25 -15.16 -17.66
N GLU A 65 5.27 -15.16 -18.51
CA GLU A 65 6.68 -15.11 -18.12
C GLU A 65 7.18 -13.68 -17.85
N TRP A 66 6.43 -12.66 -18.29
CA TRP A 66 6.85 -11.25 -18.21
C TRP A 66 7.05 -10.73 -16.78
N PRO A 67 6.22 -11.06 -15.77
CA PRO A 67 6.45 -10.60 -14.41
C PRO A 67 7.83 -10.99 -13.87
N GLY A 68 8.33 -12.18 -14.24
CA GLY A 68 9.68 -12.61 -13.89
C GLY A 68 10.76 -11.82 -14.64
N LYS A 69 10.60 -11.64 -15.95
CA LYS A 69 11.56 -10.93 -16.83
C LYS A 69 11.64 -9.43 -16.54
N LEU A 70 10.51 -8.81 -16.20
CA LEU A 70 10.38 -7.37 -15.97
C LEU A 70 10.46 -6.98 -14.49
N ARG A 71 10.85 -7.89 -13.59
CA ARG A 71 10.93 -7.63 -12.14
C ARG A 71 11.71 -6.36 -11.81
N ASN A 72 12.82 -6.11 -12.49
CA ASN A 72 13.65 -4.92 -12.26
C ASN A 72 12.96 -3.63 -12.73
N VAL A 73 12.16 -3.70 -13.79
CA VAL A 73 11.36 -2.57 -14.27
C VAL A 73 10.26 -2.24 -13.25
N SER A 74 9.54 -3.25 -12.77
CA SER A 74 8.53 -3.09 -11.72
C SER A 74 9.13 -2.52 -10.44
N PHE A 75 10.31 -3.01 -10.05
CA PHE A 75 11.04 -2.48 -8.90
C PHE A 75 11.46 -1.00 -9.11
N GLY A 76 11.98 -0.65 -10.29
CA GLY A 76 12.32 0.74 -10.62
C GLY A 76 11.11 1.68 -10.60
N ALA A 77 9.98 1.24 -11.16
CA ALA A 77 8.73 2.00 -11.12
C ALA A 77 8.23 2.19 -9.67
N TRP A 78 8.39 1.18 -8.82
CA TRP A 78 8.06 1.27 -7.41
C TRP A 78 8.97 2.25 -6.65
N VAL A 79 10.28 2.23 -6.88
CA VAL A 79 11.22 3.21 -6.30
C VAL A 79 10.87 4.63 -6.74
N LEU A 80 10.56 4.84 -8.02
CA LEU A 80 10.13 6.13 -8.54
C LEU A 80 8.83 6.61 -7.85
N ALA A 81 7.87 5.71 -7.65
CA ALA A 81 6.63 6.03 -6.94
C ALA A 81 6.91 6.48 -5.49
N LEU A 82 7.79 5.78 -4.76
CA LEU A 82 8.20 6.17 -3.40
C LEU A 82 8.88 7.54 -3.38
N PHE A 83 9.74 7.80 -4.36
CA PHE A 83 10.39 9.10 -4.51
C PHE A 83 9.35 10.21 -4.72
N LEU A 84 8.40 10.04 -5.64
CA LEU A 84 7.35 11.01 -5.92
C LEU A 84 6.43 11.24 -4.71
N ILE A 85 6.04 10.18 -4.01
CA ILE A 85 5.25 10.27 -2.76
C ILE A 85 5.99 11.12 -1.73
N THR A 86 7.27 10.85 -1.53
CA THR A 86 8.09 11.56 -0.54
C THR A 86 8.32 13.02 -0.96
N ALA A 87 8.55 13.27 -2.25
CA ALA A 87 8.70 14.62 -2.79
C ALA A 87 7.41 15.45 -2.63
N ASN A 88 6.25 14.87 -2.92
CA ASN A 88 4.95 15.51 -2.75
C ASN A 88 4.69 15.86 -1.27
N ALA A 89 4.94 14.92 -0.36
CA ALA A 89 4.81 15.17 1.07
C ALA A 89 5.78 16.26 1.56
N SER A 90 7.02 16.24 1.09
CA SER A 90 8.02 17.27 1.40
C SER A 90 7.60 18.65 0.89
N SER A 91 7.02 18.74 -0.32
CA SER A 91 6.48 19.97 -0.87
C SER A 91 5.31 20.50 -0.05
N PHE A 92 4.39 19.62 0.36
CA PHE A 92 3.25 19.98 1.19
C PHE A 92 3.70 20.53 2.55
N LEU A 93 4.65 19.87 3.21
CA LEU A 93 5.19 20.31 4.51
C LEU A 93 5.89 21.67 4.42
N ARG A 94 6.61 21.96 3.32
CA ARG A 94 7.20 23.29 3.09
C ARG A 94 6.16 24.37 2.84
N ALA A 95 5.07 24.04 2.16
CA ALA A 95 4.00 24.99 1.88
C ALA A 95 3.15 25.29 3.13
N GLN A 96 3.05 24.35 4.06
CA GLN A 96 2.27 24.49 5.30
C GLN A 96 3.16 24.91 6.48
N ALA A 97 3.74 26.11 6.41
CA ALA A 97 4.66 26.63 7.42
C ALA A 97 4.05 26.69 8.85
N ASP A 98 2.73 26.85 8.94
CA ASP A 98 2.00 26.92 10.22
C ASP A 98 1.57 25.55 10.76
N LEU A 99 1.88 24.44 10.08
CA LEU A 99 1.51 23.11 10.59
C LEU A 99 2.30 22.82 11.88
N PRO A 100 1.63 22.59 13.02
CA PRO A 100 2.34 22.31 14.26
C PRO A 100 3.18 21.03 14.12
N LEU A 101 4.46 21.12 14.50
CA LEU A 101 5.37 19.96 14.56
C LEU A 101 4.79 18.82 15.40
N GLY A 102 4.01 19.15 16.43
CA GLY A 102 3.29 18.16 17.26
C GLY A 102 2.28 17.33 16.45
N THR A 103 1.54 17.95 15.53
CA THR A 103 0.58 17.23 14.66
C THR A 103 1.29 16.27 13.73
N LEU A 104 2.41 16.70 13.12
CA LEU A 104 3.22 15.83 12.27
C LEU A 104 3.81 14.66 13.08
N GLY A 105 4.32 14.93 14.28
CA GLY A 105 4.84 13.92 15.20
C GLY A 105 3.77 12.90 15.60
N LEU A 106 2.54 13.35 15.86
CA LEU A 106 1.41 12.47 16.17
C LEU A 106 1.04 11.58 14.98
N ILE A 107 0.95 12.13 13.76
CA ILE A 107 0.65 11.34 12.54
C ILE A 107 1.74 10.30 12.29
N ALA A 108 3.02 10.71 12.39
CA ALA A 108 4.16 9.80 12.21
C ALA A 108 4.20 8.71 13.29
N GLY A 109 3.94 9.06 14.55
CA GLY A 109 3.91 8.13 15.68
C GLY A 109 2.74 7.14 15.60
N LEU A 110 1.52 7.62 15.34
CA LEU A 110 0.35 6.76 15.19
C LEU A 110 0.48 5.81 14.00
N SER A 111 0.98 6.30 12.85
CA SER A 111 1.23 5.43 11.69
C SER A 111 2.31 4.37 11.97
N LEU A 112 3.35 4.69 12.76
CA LEU A 112 4.34 3.72 13.23
C LEU A 112 3.69 2.67 14.13
N LEU A 113 2.86 3.08 15.09
CA LEU A 113 2.15 2.14 15.98
C LEU A 113 1.25 1.19 15.19
N VAL A 114 0.47 1.72 14.22
CA VAL A 114 -0.37 0.90 13.34
C VAL A 114 0.49 -0.05 12.49
N CYS A 115 1.63 0.42 11.98
CA CYS A 115 2.58 -0.41 11.24
C CYS A 115 3.11 -1.56 12.10
N ALA A 116 3.66 -1.25 13.28
CA ALA A 116 4.18 -2.22 14.22
C ALA A 116 3.10 -3.23 14.65
N ALA A 117 1.88 -2.77 14.93
CA ALA A 117 0.75 -3.63 15.26
C ALA A 117 0.41 -4.59 14.12
N ASN A 118 0.32 -4.13 12.86
CA ASN A 118 0.02 -5.00 11.73
C ASN A 118 1.10 -6.08 11.52
N PHE A 119 2.38 -5.72 11.58
CA PHE A 119 3.46 -6.70 11.45
C PHE A 119 3.46 -7.70 12.62
N SER A 120 3.24 -7.21 13.85
CA SER A 120 3.24 -8.06 15.05
C SER A 120 2.05 -9.01 15.07
N LEU A 121 0.84 -8.49 14.82
CA LEU A 121 -0.37 -9.31 14.75
C LEU A 121 -0.26 -10.34 13.63
N GLY A 122 0.24 -9.95 12.45
CA GLY A 122 0.43 -10.88 11.34
C GLY A 122 1.40 -12.01 11.70
N TYR A 123 2.45 -11.70 12.47
CA TYR A 123 3.36 -12.70 12.98
C TYR A 123 2.69 -13.66 13.99
N LEU A 124 1.88 -13.11 14.90
CA LEU A 124 1.23 -13.87 15.96
C LEU A 124 0.11 -14.80 15.45
N ILE A 125 -0.68 -14.36 14.47
CA ILE A 125 -1.77 -15.18 13.89
C ILE A 125 -1.26 -16.18 12.86
N GLY A 126 -0.06 -15.98 12.33
CA GLY A 126 0.56 -16.91 11.38
C GLY A 126 0.90 -18.23 12.05
N ARG A 127 0.70 -19.34 11.33
CA ARG A 127 1.20 -20.66 11.76
C ARG A 127 2.72 -20.60 11.96
N PRO A 128 3.32 -21.42 12.86
CA PRO A 128 4.75 -21.35 13.17
C PRO A 128 5.66 -21.31 11.93
N ASP A 129 5.36 -22.13 10.92
CA ASP A 129 6.12 -22.25 9.66
C ASP A 129 5.90 -21.07 8.68
N PHE A 130 4.88 -20.24 8.91
CA PHE A 130 4.47 -19.14 8.02
C PHE A 130 4.32 -17.80 8.74
N SER A 131 4.83 -17.68 9.97
CA SER A 131 4.67 -16.51 10.82
C SER A 131 5.26 -15.24 10.17
N ARG A 132 6.40 -15.35 9.49
CA ARG A 132 7.04 -14.23 8.78
C ARG A 132 6.24 -13.83 7.55
N GLU A 133 5.77 -14.80 6.77
CA GLU A 133 4.93 -14.60 5.60
C GLU A 133 3.60 -13.94 5.96
N ALA A 134 2.98 -14.37 7.06
CA ALA A 134 1.75 -13.78 7.58
C ALA A 134 1.99 -12.35 8.11
N SER A 135 3.11 -12.12 8.79
CA SER A 135 3.56 -10.78 9.20
C SER A 135 3.70 -9.84 8.00
N GLN A 136 4.36 -10.30 6.94
CA GLN A 136 4.54 -9.54 5.70
C GLN A 136 3.21 -9.31 4.98
N ALA A 137 2.37 -10.33 4.85
CA ALA A 137 1.07 -10.21 4.20
C ALA A 137 0.14 -9.19 4.89
N LEU A 138 0.19 -9.09 6.22
CA LEU A 138 -0.65 -8.15 6.98
C LEU A 138 -0.02 -6.75 7.08
N GLY A 139 1.29 -6.68 7.32
CA GLY A 139 2.05 -5.45 7.54
C GLY A 139 2.37 -4.67 6.26
N GLN A 140 2.72 -5.37 5.18
CA GLN A 140 3.09 -4.75 3.91
C GLN A 140 1.85 -4.39 3.07
N LYS A 141 1.21 -3.28 3.42
CA LYS A 141 0.02 -2.77 2.72
C LYS A 141 0.36 -2.07 1.40
N ASN A 142 -0.59 -2.07 0.46
CA ASN A 142 -0.55 -1.23 -0.74
C ASN A 142 -0.96 0.21 -0.39
N THR A 143 0.00 0.98 0.12
CA THR A 143 -0.20 2.36 0.56
C THR A 143 -0.30 3.35 -0.59
N THR A 144 0.29 3.07 -1.77
CA THR A 144 0.23 3.95 -2.93
C THR A 144 -1.21 4.25 -3.33
N PHE A 145 -2.05 3.22 -3.35
CA PHE A 145 -3.48 3.37 -3.63
C PHE A 145 -4.20 4.19 -2.56
N THR A 146 -3.92 3.93 -1.28
CA THR A 146 -4.48 4.72 -0.16
C THR A 146 -4.07 6.19 -0.24
N ILE A 147 -2.81 6.48 -0.56
CA ILE A 147 -2.29 7.84 -0.74
C ILE A 147 -3.01 8.54 -1.90
N TYR A 148 -3.18 7.85 -3.03
CA TYR A 148 -3.93 8.38 -4.17
C TYR A 148 -5.36 8.78 -3.77
N LEU A 149 -6.09 7.90 -3.09
CA LEU A 149 -7.45 8.19 -2.67
C LEU A 149 -7.52 9.33 -1.65
N ALA A 150 -6.57 9.39 -0.71
CA ALA A 150 -6.49 10.48 0.26
C ALA A 150 -6.22 11.83 -0.42
N LEU A 151 -5.33 11.86 -1.41
CA LEU A 151 -5.04 13.07 -2.19
C LEU A 151 -6.21 13.48 -3.08
N THR A 152 -6.96 12.52 -3.62
CA THR A 152 -8.05 12.77 -4.58
C THR A 152 -9.35 13.22 -3.90
N TYR A 153 -9.69 12.60 -2.76
CA TYR A 153 -11.00 12.78 -2.13
C TYR A 153 -10.96 13.43 -0.75
N ALA A 154 -9.79 13.53 -0.13
CA ALA A 154 -9.62 14.18 1.16
C ALA A 154 -8.74 15.42 1.00
N ASN A 155 -7.56 15.41 1.61
CA ASN A 155 -6.58 16.47 1.48
C ASN A 155 -5.16 15.93 1.75
N PRO A 156 -4.11 16.70 1.43
CA PRO A 156 -2.73 16.27 1.65
C PRO A 156 -2.36 15.99 3.11
N LEU A 157 -3.02 16.62 4.09
CA LEU A 157 -2.80 16.35 5.51
C LEU A 157 -3.25 14.92 5.88
N VAL A 158 -4.42 14.48 5.38
CA VAL A 158 -4.87 13.09 5.55
C VAL A 158 -3.92 12.11 4.86
N ALA A 159 -3.39 12.48 3.67
CA ALA A 159 -2.43 11.65 2.93
C ALA A 159 -1.09 11.46 3.66
N LEU A 160 -0.74 12.31 4.64
CA LEU A 160 0.48 12.13 5.44
C LEU A 160 0.47 10.84 6.26
N GLY A 161 -0.70 10.39 6.75
CA GLY A 161 -0.81 9.13 7.51
C GLY A 161 -0.28 7.91 6.75
N PRO A 162 -0.87 7.55 5.59
CA PRO A 162 -0.37 6.44 4.77
C PRO A 162 1.00 6.74 4.16
N THR A 163 1.37 8.02 3.97
CA THR A 163 2.74 8.39 3.57
C THR A 163 3.78 8.03 4.63
N CYS A 164 3.54 8.36 5.91
CA CYS A 164 4.43 7.93 6.99
C CYS A 164 4.45 6.40 7.13
N TYR A 165 3.30 5.75 6.99
CA TYR A 165 3.23 4.28 6.99
C TYR A 165 4.11 3.65 5.90
N VAL A 166 4.06 4.17 4.67
CA VAL A 166 4.88 3.65 3.56
C VAL A 166 6.39 3.85 3.81
N LEU A 167 6.78 4.83 4.61
CA LEU A 167 8.18 4.96 5.03
C LEU A 167 8.52 3.91 6.10
N TRP A 168 7.67 3.77 7.13
CA TRP A 168 7.91 2.83 8.23
C TRP A 168 8.02 1.38 7.77
N HIS A 169 7.06 0.89 6.98
CA HIS A 169 7.10 -0.51 6.56
C HIS A 169 8.29 -0.82 5.62
N ASN A 170 8.82 0.18 4.91
CA ASN A 170 9.94 0.02 3.99
C ASN A 170 11.28 0.04 4.74
N LEU A 171 11.39 0.87 5.76
CA LEU A 171 12.51 0.82 6.70
C LEU A 171 12.55 -0.55 7.40
N TRP A 172 11.40 -1.01 7.88
CA TRP A 172 11.28 -2.33 8.50
C TRP A 172 11.65 -3.47 7.54
N ASN A 173 11.15 -3.44 6.30
CA ASN A 173 11.47 -4.43 5.28
C ASN A 173 12.96 -4.41 4.90
N SER A 174 13.56 -3.22 4.76
CA SER A 174 15.00 -3.07 4.48
C SER A 174 15.84 -3.69 5.61
N TRP A 175 15.46 -3.46 6.87
CA TRP A 175 16.12 -4.07 8.02
C TRP A 175 15.98 -5.60 8.04
N GLN A 176 14.77 -6.13 7.76
CA GLN A 176 14.56 -7.58 7.67
C GLN A 176 15.44 -8.23 6.60
N LEU A 177 15.53 -7.62 5.41
CA LEU A 177 16.37 -8.10 4.32
C LEU A 177 17.84 -8.12 4.74
N GLN A 178 18.34 -7.04 5.34
CA GLN A 178 19.72 -6.99 5.84
C GLN A 178 20.00 -8.08 6.88
N ARG A 179 19.07 -8.34 7.80
CA ARG A 179 19.22 -9.39 8.81
C ARG A 179 19.18 -10.78 8.20
N ALA A 180 18.31 -11.02 7.22
CA ALA A 180 18.21 -12.28 6.50
C ALA A 180 19.49 -12.58 5.69
N SER A 181 20.06 -11.58 5.01
CA SER A 181 21.33 -11.72 4.26
C SER A 181 22.55 -12.06 5.13
N ARG A 182 22.47 -11.82 6.45
CA ARG A 182 23.54 -12.15 7.41
C ARG A 182 23.41 -13.56 8.00
N GLN A 183 22.30 -14.27 7.76
CA GLN A 183 22.12 -15.65 8.21
C GLN A 183 22.56 -16.60 7.08
N PRO A 184 23.42 -17.60 7.35
CA PRO A 184 23.76 -18.60 6.34
C PRO A 184 22.49 -19.32 5.89
N PRO A 185 22.37 -19.67 4.59
CA PRO A 185 21.21 -20.42 4.10
C PRO A 185 21.10 -21.73 4.89
N ARG A 186 19.89 -22.01 5.40
CA ARG A 186 19.55 -23.29 6.01
C ARG A 186 19.39 -24.37 4.95
#